data_AF-A0A662HJM6-F1
#
_entry.id   AF-A0A662HJM6-F1
#
_cell.length_a   1.000
_cell.length_b   1.000
_cell.length_c   1.000
_cell.angle_alpha   90.00
_cell.angle_beta   90.00
_cell.angle_gamma   90.00
#
_symmetry.space_group_name_H-M   'P 1'
#
loop_
_entity.id
_entity.type
_entity.pdbx_description
1 polymer ?
#
loop_
_entity_poly.entity_id
_entity_poly.type
_entity_poly.pdbx_seq_one_letter_code
_entity_poly.pdbx_strand_id
1 'polypeptide(L)'
;MRLEFADEVEAARFWIYTCFDFIPWDLLARGDNVSEHVVALAPEDAELPTIFNYVLFPRNRLDEEWIRENAQLIHEKTGMIVVEDEELGVGLAIDGWGYDFARTHYLALYRLRGLRWHERTLTAFPV
;
A
#
# COMPACT_ATOMS: atom_id res chain seq x y z
N MET A 1 1.02 -21.88 14.04
CA MET A 1 2.28 -21.13 14.07
C MET A 1 1.95 -19.71 14.54
N ARG A 2 2.51 -19.25 15.66
CA ARG A 2 2.29 -17.88 16.17
C ARG A 2 3.37 -17.02 15.54
N LEU A 3 2.99 -16.04 14.73
CA LEU A 3 3.92 -15.06 14.18
C LEU A 3 4.22 -14.06 15.30
N GLU A 4 5.48 -14.01 15.74
CA GLU A 4 5.98 -12.99 16.66
C GLU A 4 6.85 -12.04 15.82
N PHE A 5 6.33 -10.85 15.49
CA PHE A 5 7.12 -9.81 14.85
C PHE A 5 7.95 -9.08 15.90
N ALA A 6 9.16 -8.62 15.56
CA ALA A 6 10.03 -7.92 16.51
C ALA A 6 9.54 -6.49 16.81
N ASP A 7 8.93 -5.82 15.82
CA ASP A 7 8.35 -4.50 15.95
C ASP A 7 7.17 -4.28 14.97
N GLU A 8 6.55 -3.10 15.05
CA GLU A 8 5.44 -2.71 14.19
C GLU A 8 5.85 -2.54 12.72
N VAL A 9 7.12 -2.20 12.44
CA VAL A 9 7.63 -2.08 11.05
C VAL A 9 7.67 -3.45 10.40
N GLU A 10 8.10 -4.48 11.12
CA GLU A 10 8.05 -5.86 10.64
C GLU A 10 6.63 -6.36 10.42
N ALA A 11 5.69 -6.00 11.30
CA ALA A 11 4.27 -6.32 11.11
C ALA A 11 3.70 -5.65 9.85
N ALA A 12 4.01 -4.36 9.63
CA ALA A 12 3.62 -3.62 8.43
C ALA A 12 4.23 -4.23 7.16
N ARG A 13 5.52 -4.56 7.20
CA ARG A 13 6.24 -5.22 6.11
C ARG A 13 5.61 -6.58 5.79
N PHE A 14 5.30 -7.37 6.80
CA PHE A 14 4.65 -8.66 6.64
C PHE A 14 3.26 -8.52 6.01
N TRP A 15 2.44 -7.56 6.46
CA TRP A 15 1.13 -7.29 5.88
C TRP A 15 1.25 -6.96 4.39
N ILE A 16 2.15 -6.05 4.01
CA ILE A 16 2.38 -5.73 2.58
C ILE A 16 2.78 -6.98 1.79
N TYR A 17 3.80 -7.73 2.21
CA TYR A 17 4.30 -8.86 1.43
C TYR A 17 3.35 -10.07 1.38
N THR A 18 2.35 -10.14 2.26
CA THR A 18 1.40 -11.26 2.30
C THR A 18 0.04 -10.91 1.72
N CYS A 19 -0.37 -9.64 1.78
CA CYS A 19 -1.69 -9.18 1.38
C CYS A 19 -1.67 -8.37 0.07
N PHE A 20 -0.50 -8.07 -0.49
CA PHE A 20 -0.36 -7.34 -1.75
C PHE A 20 0.44 -8.12 -2.77
N ASP A 21 0.08 -7.95 -4.04
CA ASP A 21 0.87 -8.35 -5.18
C ASP A 21 1.70 -7.18 -5.70
N PHE A 22 2.96 -7.47 -6.03
CA PHE A 22 3.91 -6.51 -6.56
C PHE A 22 3.93 -6.68 -8.08
N ILE A 23 3.22 -5.81 -8.79
CA ILE A 23 3.10 -5.89 -10.25
C ILE A 23 4.04 -4.88 -10.89
N PRO A 24 5.00 -5.32 -11.73
CA PRO A 24 5.88 -4.41 -12.46
C PRO A 24 5.11 -3.49 -13.42
N TRP A 25 5.56 -2.25 -13.58
CA TRP A 25 4.98 -1.31 -14.57
C TRP A 25 4.96 -1.89 -15.99
N ASP A 26 6.00 -2.63 -16.38
CA ASP A 26 6.08 -3.27 -17.70
C ASP A 26 4.95 -4.29 -17.94
N LEU A 27 4.43 -4.92 -16.88
CA LEU A 27 3.28 -5.82 -16.99
C LEU A 27 1.96 -5.03 -17.06
N LEU A 28 1.86 -3.90 -16.35
CA LEU A 28 0.70 -3.00 -16.42
C LEU A 28 0.58 -2.30 -17.77
N ALA A 29 1.71 -2.03 -18.42
CA ALA A 29 1.77 -1.48 -19.76
C ALA A 29 1.21 -2.43 -20.82
N ARG A 30 1.20 -3.76 -20.57
CA ARG A 30 0.62 -4.79 -21.47
C ARG A 30 1.13 -4.76 -22.92
N GLY A 31 2.34 -4.24 -23.12
CA GLY A 31 2.95 -4.07 -24.44
C GLY A 31 2.70 -2.70 -25.09
N ASP A 32 1.89 -1.85 -24.47
CA ASP A 32 1.60 -0.48 -24.85
C ASP A 32 2.20 0.51 -23.82
N ASN A 33 1.60 1.69 -23.64
CA ASN A 33 1.99 2.65 -22.62
C ASN A 33 1.14 2.47 -21.36
N VAL A 34 1.77 2.47 -20.19
CA VAL A 34 1.08 2.30 -18.91
C VAL A 34 0.00 3.36 -18.65
N SER A 35 0.17 4.58 -19.18
CA SER A 35 -0.83 5.64 -19.07
C SER A 35 -2.14 5.35 -19.81
N GLU A 36 -2.17 4.36 -20.70
CA GLU A 36 -3.39 3.92 -21.40
C GLU A 36 -4.27 2.99 -20.54
N HIS A 37 -3.68 2.38 -19.50
CA HIS A 37 -4.36 1.38 -18.67
C HIS A 37 -4.48 1.78 -17.21
N VAL A 38 -3.58 2.67 -16.76
CA VAL A 38 -3.45 3.08 -15.38
C VAL A 38 -3.62 4.58 -15.26
N VAL A 39 -4.54 5.00 -14.39
CA VAL A 39 -4.80 6.40 -14.08
C VAL A 39 -4.51 6.69 -12.61
N ALA A 40 -4.06 7.90 -12.29
CA ALA A 40 -3.91 8.33 -10.91
C ALA A 40 -5.28 8.73 -10.33
N LEU A 41 -5.66 8.10 -9.22
CA LEU A 41 -6.82 8.50 -8.42
C LEU A 41 -6.45 9.59 -7.41
N ALA A 42 -5.24 9.53 -6.86
CA ALA A 42 -4.76 10.53 -5.92
C ALA A 42 -3.23 10.66 -5.91
N PRO A 43 -2.70 11.88 -6.09
CA PRO A 43 -3.42 13.07 -6.56
C PRO A 43 -3.84 12.88 -8.03
N GLU A 44 -4.93 13.53 -8.45
CA GLU A 44 -5.53 13.36 -9.79
C GLU A 44 -4.56 13.70 -10.94
N ASP A 45 -3.60 14.60 -10.69
CA ASP A 45 -2.59 15.08 -11.63
C ASP A 45 -1.19 14.46 -11.40
N ALA A 46 -1.09 13.38 -10.64
CA ALA A 46 0.20 12.72 -10.44
C ALA A 46 0.77 12.19 -11.76
N GLU A 47 2.03 12.52 -12.02
CA GLU A 47 2.86 11.76 -12.93
C GLU A 47 3.12 10.37 -12.33
N LEU A 48 2.91 9.32 -13.12
CA LEU A 48 3.17 7.96 -12.66
C LEU A 48 4.67 7.78 -12.39
N PRO A 49 5.04 7.16 -11.26
CA PRO A 49 6.42 7.14 -10.82
C PRO A 49 7.27 6.24 -11.70
N THR A 50 8.50 6.67 -11.96
CA THR A 50 9.40 6.04 -12.94
C THR A 50 10.54 5.26 -12.30
N ILE A 51 10.69 5.35 -10.98
CA ILE A 51 11.88 4.87 -10.28
C ILE A 51 11.60 3.55 -9.54
N PHE A 52 10.53 3.49 -8.74
CA PHE A 52 10.13 2.24 -8.10
C PHE A 52 9.22 1.48 -9.05
N ASN A 53 9.77 0.43 -9.68
CA ASN A 53 9.15 -0.21 -10.83
C ASN A 53 7.94 -1.11 -10.53
N TYR A 54 7.35 -1.03 -9.34
CA TYR A 54 6.26 -1.91 -8.90
C TYR A 54 5.09 -1.09 -8.34
N VAL A 55 3.88 -1.58 -8.63
CA VAL A 55 2.63 -1.14 -8.01
C VAL A 55 2.14 -2.25 -7.09
N LEU A 56 1.67 -1.86 -5.90
CA LEU A 56 1.13 -2.77 -4.90
C LEU A 56 -0.38 -2.88 -5.07
N PHE A 57 -0.88 -4.04 -5.48
CA PHE A 57 -2.32 -4.31 -5.57
C PHE A 57 -2.77 -5.17 -4.38
N PRO A 58 -3.81 -4.78 -3.63
CA PRO A 58 -4.33 -5.59 -2.54
C PRO A 58 -4.98 -6.87 -3.08
N ARG A 59 -4.76 -8.00 -2.41
CA ARG A 59 -5.32 -9.30 -2.78
C ARG A 59 -6.79 -9.48 -2.41
N ASN A 60 -7.39 -8.54 -1.69
CA ASN A 60 -8.76 -8.66 -1.21
C ASN A 60 -9.55 -7.38 -1.48
N ARG A 61 -10.84 -7.58 -1.78
CA ARG A 61 -11.77 -6.51 -2.14
C ARG A 61 -11.98 -5.48 -1.02
N LEU A 62 -11.89 -5.87 0.25
CA LEU A 62 -12.10 -4.93 1.36
C LEU A 62 -10.99 -3.88 1.44
N ASP A 63 -9.73 -4.30 1.22
CA ASP A 63 -8.62 -3.37 1.16
C ASP A 63 -8.63 -2.56 -0.13
N GLU A 64 -9.03 -3.15 -1.26
CA GLU A 64 -9.22 -2.40 -2.52
C GLU A 64 -10.26 -1.28 -2.38
N GLU A 65 -11.45 -1.59 -1.87
CA GLU A 65 -12.53 -0.63 -1.63
C GLU A 65 -12.10 0.46 -0.65
N TRP A 66 -11.45 0.06 0.44
CA TRP A 66 -10.92 1.01 1.42
C TRP A 66 -9.88 1.94 0.80
N ILE A 67 -8.94 1.43 -0.02
CA ILE A 67 -7.95 2.28 -0.70
C ILE A 67 -8.64 3.26 -1.65
N ARG A 68 -9.61 2.79 -2.45
CA ARG A 68 -10.37 3.62 -3.38
C ARG A 68 -11.07 4.78 -2.67
N GLU A 69 -11.77 4.49 -1.57
CA GLU A 69 -12.53 5.49 -0.80
C GLU A 69 -11.63 6.47 -0.02
N ASN A 70 -10.37 6.10 0.23
CA ASN A 70 -9.43 6.88 1.03
C ASN A 70 -8.21 7.37 0.23
N ALA A 71 -8.31 7.39 -1.11
CA ALA A 71 -7.16 7.61 -2.00
C ALA A 71 -6.35 8.87 -1.64
N GLN A 72 -7.02 10.02 -1.52
CA GLN A 72 -6.38 11.29 -1.17
C GLN A 72 -5.72 11.25 0.21
N LEU A 73 -6.39 10.66 1.21
CA LEU A 73 -5.86 10.55 2.57
C LEU A 73 -4.63 9.62 2.60
N ILE A 74 -4.66 8.53 1.84
CA ILE A 74 -3.51 7.63 1.70
C ILE A 74 -2.33 8.38 1.10
N HIS A 75 -2.54 9.13 0.01
CA HIS A 75 -1.48 9.94 -0.58
C HIS A 75 -0.89 10.92 0.44
N GLU A 76 -1.72 11.72 1.11
CA GLU A 76 -1.25 12.73 2.07
C GLU A 76 -0.48 12.16 3.26
N LYS A 77 -0.83 10.95 3.72
CA LYS A 77 -0.22 10.32 4.91
C LYS A 77 0.96 9.44 4.59
N THR A 78 1.02 8.89 3.39
CA THR A 78 2.03 7.89 3.03
C THR A 78 2.96 8.38 1.93
N GLY A 79 2.58 9.38 1.13
CA GLY A 79 3.30 9.77 -0.08
C GLY A 79 3.16 8.78 -1.23
N MET A 80 2.35 7.72 -1.10
CA MET A 80 2.04 6.80 -2.20
C MET A 80 1.10 7.49 -3.19
N ILE A 81 1.26 7.20 -4.48
CA ILE A 81 0.29 7.58 -5.51
C ILE A 81 -0.73 6.45 -5.59
N VAL A 82 -2.00 6.79 -5.48
CA VAL A 82 -3.09 5.82 -5.61
C VAL A 82 -3.48 5.79 -7.08
N VAL A 83 -3.49 4.59 -7.66
CA VAL A 83 -3.77 4.38 -9.08
C VAL A 83 -4.93 3.42 -9.26
N GLU A 84 -5.61 3.50 -10.39
CA GLU A 84 -6.60 2.51 -10.82
C GLU A 84 -6.20 1.96 -12.18
N ASP A 85 -6.12 0.63 -12.25
CA ASP A 85 -5.98 -0.14 -13.48
C ASP A 85 -7.33 -0.77 -13.84
N GLU A 86 -7.70 -0.72 -15.12
CA GLU A 86 -9.02 -1.17 -15.59
C GLU A 86 -9.32 -2.66 -15.34
N GLU A 87 -8.31 -3.54 -15.24
CA GLU A 87 -8.50 -4.97 -14.99
C GLU A 87 -8.12 -5.42 -13.57
N LEU A 88 -7.12 -4.77 -12.96
CA LEU A 88 -6.57 -5.16 -11.67
C LEU A 88 -7.16 -4.37 -10.49
N GLY A 89 -7.89 -3.27 -10.77
CA GLY A 89 -8.50 -2.43 -9.76
C GLY A 89 -7.52 -1.42 -9.18
N VAL A 90 -7.61 -1.13 -7.88
CA VAL A 90 -6.87 -0.02 -7.26
C VAL A 90 -5.53 -0.49 -6.69
N GLY A 91 -4.46 0.24 -7.03
CA GLY A 91 -3.09 -0.02 -6.64
C GLY A 91 -2.42 1.15 -5.92
N LEU A 92 -1.27 0.89 -5.31
CA LEU A 92 -0.43 1.86 -4.62
C LEU A 92 0.95 1.88 -5.25
N ALA A 93 1.30 3.02 -5.85
CA ALA A 93 2.60 3.28 -6.43
C ALA A 93 3.46 4.13 -5.47
N ILE A 94 4.77 3.96 -5.54
CA ILE A 94 5.74 4.74 -4.75
C ILE A 94 6.68 5.41 -5.74
N ASP A 95 7.00 6.68 -5.56
CA ASP A 95 8.11 7.30 -6.28
C ASP A 95 9.34 7.38 -5.38
N GLY A 96 10.31 6.49 -5.57
CA GLY A 96 11.46 6.48 -4.68
C GLY A 96 12.52 5.42 -4.97
N TRP A 97 13.74 5.67 -4.50
CA TRP A 97 14.87 4.75 -4.56
C TRP A 97 15.77 4.88 -3.33
N GLY A 98 16.26 3.73 -2.85
CA GLY A 98 17.43 3.70 -1.95
C GLY A 98 17.18 4.10 -0.51
N TYR A 99 15.92 4.05 -0.05
CA TYR A 99 15.55 4.24 1.36
C TYR A 99 14.61 3.14 1.86
N ASP A 100 14.37 3.11 3.17
CA ASP A 100 13.51 2.10 3.81
C ASP A 100 12.03 2.41 3.56
N PHE A 101 11.47 1.79 2.52
CA PHE A 101 10.04 1.91 2.19
C PHE A 101 9.14 1.38 3.31
N ALA A 102 9.59 0.42 4.11
CA ALA A 102 8.78 -0.12 5.19
C ALA A 102 8.55 0.92 6.29
N ARG A 103 9.60 1.65 6.66
CA ARG A 103 9.50 2.74 7.65
C ARG A 103 8.77 3.97 7.11
N THR A 104 8.97 4.27 5.83
CA THR A 104 8.48 5.52 5.22
C THR A 104 7.02 5.41 4.78
N HIS A 105 6.66 4.34 4.07
CA HIS A 105 5.35 4.20 3.45
C HIS A 105 4.52 3.09 4.11
N TYR A 106 5.07 1.88 4.26
CA TYR A 106 4.27 0.73 4.69
C TYR A 106 3.75 0.88 6.12
N LEU A 107 4.59 1.36 7.03
CA LEU A 107 4.19 1.63 8.41
C LEU A 107 3.10 2.71 8.49
N ALA A 108 3.21 3.76 7.68
CA ALA A 108 2.20 4.82 7.61
C ALA A 108 0.87 4.27 7.10
N LEU A 109 0.89 3.47 6.03
CA LEU A 109 -0.30 2.82 5.49
C LEU A 109 -0.92 1.83 6.48
N TYR A 110 -0.09 1.00 7.13
CA TYR A 110 -0.52 0.02 8.13
C TYR A 110 -1.27 0.67 9.29
N ARG A 111 -0.72 1.77 9.82
CA ARG A 111 -1.37 2.56 10.88
C ARG A 111 -2.64 3.25 10.40
N LEU A 112 -2.62 3.81 9.18
CA LEU A 112 -3.79 4.46 8.59
C LEU A 112 -4.94 3.47 8.38
N ARG A 113 -4.62 2.23 8.00
CA ARG A 113 -5.58 1.13 7.88
C ARG A 113 -6.24 0.75 9.22
N GLY A 114 -5.67 1.20 10.34
CA GLY A 114 -6.12 0.91 11.70
C GLY A 114 -5.52 -0.38 12.27
N LEU A 115 -4.52 -0.97 11.61
CA LEU A 115 -3.85 -2.17 12.09
C LEU A 115 -2.90 -1.83 13.23
N ARG A 116 -2.74 -2.76 14.17
CA ARG A 116 -1.88 -2.60 15.35
C ARG A 116 -1.07 -3.86 15.59
N TRP A 117 0.23 -3.67 15.77
CA TRP A 117 1.09 -4.72 16.32
C TRP A 117 0.90 -4.77 17.84
N HIS A 118 0.52 -5.95 18.36
CA HIS A 118 0.31 -6.28 19.78
C HIS A 118 0.10 -5.10 20.74
N GLU A 119 -1.10 -4.51 20.74
CA GLU A 119 -1.57 -3.89 21.98
C GLU A 119 -1.92 -5.02 22.94
N ARG A 120 -1.02 -5.31 23.87
CA ARG A 120 -1.39 -6.03 25.08
C ARG A 120 -2.30 -5.10 25.86
N THR A 121 -3.60 -5.11 25.55
CA THR A 121 -4.59 -4.49 26.41
C THR A 121 -4.51 -5.24 27.73
N LEU A 122 -3.75 -4.72 28.68
CA LEU A 122 -3.92 -5.04 30.07
C LEU A 122 -5.26 -4.40 30.46
N THR A 123 -6.37 -5.03 30.06
CA THR A 123 -7.60 -4.86 30.79
C THR A 123 -7.34 -5.45 32.17
N ALA A 124 -6.89 -4.60 33.09
CA ALA A 124 -7.04 -4.87 34.50
C ALA A 124 -8.53 -5.05 34.72
N PHE A 125 -8.97 -6.31 34.84
CA PHE A 125 -10.25 -6.58 35.48
C PHE A 125 -10.08 -6.17 36.94
N PRO A 126 -10.79 -5.14 37.45
CA PRO A 126 -10.84 -4.94 38.88
C PRO A 126 -11.51 -6.19 39.47
N VAL A 127 -10.78 -6.83 40.39
CA VAL A 127 -11.26 -7.93 41.24
C VAL A 127 -12.43 -7.47 42.11
#